data_AF-A0A529NVK0-F1
#
_entry.id   AF-A0A529NVK0-F1
#
_cell.length_a   1.000
_cell.length_b   1.000
_cell.length_c   1.000
_cell.angle_alpha   90.00
_cell.angle_beta   90.00
_cell.angle_gamma   90.00
#
_symmetry.space_group_name_H-M   'P 1'
#
loop_
_entity.id
_entity.type
_entity.pdbx_description
1 polymer ?
#
loop_
_entity_poly.entity_id
_entity_poly.type
_entity_poly.pdbx_seq_one_letter_code
_entity_poly.pdbx_strand_id
1 'polypeptide(L)' 'MKSASGIAEMNRLKIGFVLARSFTLSAFALFVDTLRLASDEADRSGRIFADWQVLASTRHLITSSCGVQVAPTSDLVDPS' A
#
# COMPACT_ATOMS: atom_id res chain seq x y z
N MET A 1 -14.07 5.78 32.28
CA MET A 1 -13.06 5.09 31.43
C MET A 1 -13.78 3.99 30.68
N LYS A 2 -14.02 4.18 29.38
CA LYS A 2 -14.64 3.14 28.53
C LYS A 2 -13.51 2.19 28.13
N SER A 3 -13.55 0.95 28.58
CA SER A 3 -12.54 -0.06 28.25
C SER A 3 -12.34 -0.14 26.75
N ALA A 4 -11.08 -0.06 26.32
CA ALA A 4 -10.62 -0.12 24.93
C ALA A 4 -10.74 -1.53 24.32
N SER A 5 -11.75 -2.30 24.71
CA SER A 5 -12.01 -3.68 24.27
C SER A 5 -13.19 -3.76 23.30
N GLY A 6 -13.47 -2.67 22.58
CA GLY A 6 -14.65 -2.51 21.71
C GLY A 6 -14.36 -2.06 20.29
N ILE A 7 -13.09 -1.97 19.89
CA ILE A 7 -12.74 -1.93 18.47
C ILE A 7 -12.68 -3.40 18.07
N ALA A 8 -13.83 -3.97 17.71
CA ALA A 8 -13.88 -5.24 16.99
C ALA A 8 -12.78 -5.23 15.92
N GLU A 9 -11.98 -6.30 15.83
CA GLU A 9 -11.06 -6.62 14.73
C GLU A 9 -11.39 -5.79 13.47
N MET A 10 -10.85 -4.57 13.38
CA MET A 10 -11.14 -3.72 12.24
C MET A 10 -10.38 -4.36 11.12
N ASN A 11 -11.10 -5.06 10.25
CA ASN A 11 -10.51 -5.79 9.15
C ASN A 11 -9.91 -4.74 8.20
N ARG A 12 -8.63 -4.43 8.45
CA ARG A 12 -7.88 -3.40 7.76
C ARG A 12 -7.91 -3.72 6.27
N LEU A 13 -8.24 -2.73 5.44
CA LEU A 13 -8.23 -2.92 3.99
C LEU A 13 -6.81 -3.26 3.54
N LYS A 14 -6.61 -4.45 2.96
CA LYS A 14 -5.31 -4.89 2.42
C LYS A 14 -5.31 -4.74 0.90
N ILE A 15 -4.28 -4.07 0.38
CA ILE A 15 -4.18 -3.75 -1.05
C ILE A 15 -2.85 -4.26 -1.60
N GLY A 16 -2.91 -5.01 -2.70
CA GLY A 16 -1.73 -5.41 -3.46
C GLY A 16 -1.60 -4.56 -4.72
N PHE A 17 -0.48 -3.87 -4.89
CA PHE A 17 -0.13 -3.19 -6.14
C PHE A 17 0.77 -4.08 -6.98
N VAL A 18 0.31 -4.44 -8.17
CA VAL A 18 1.15 -5.07 -9.20
C VAL A 18 1.50 -4.00 -10.23
N LEU A 19 2.77 -3.63 -10.31
CA LEU A 19 3.23 -2.58 -11.21
C LEU A 19 3.62 -3.19 -12.56
N ALA A 20 3.00 -2.67 -13.63
CA ALA A 20 3.35 -3.05 -14.99
C ALA A 20 4.71 -2.47 -15.41
N ARG A 21 5.27 -2.99 -16.52
CA ARG A 21 6.47 -2.42 -17.14
C ARG A 21 6.20 -0.97 -17.55
N SER A 22 7.08 -0.05 -17.17
CA SER A 22 6.97 1.38 -17.49
C SER A 22 5.67 2.01 -16.99
N PHE A 23 5.18 1.61 -15.82
CA PHE A 23 3.99 2.19 -15.19
C PHE A 23 4.14 3.70 -14.94
N THR A 24 3.02 4.43 -14.93
CA THR A 24 3.01 5.86 -14.65
C THR A 24 3.25 6.11 -13.15
N LEU A 25 4.37 6.76 -12.81
CA LEU A 25 4.74 7.02 -11.42
C LEU A 25 3.70 7.87 -10.69
N SER A 26 3.19 8.93 -11.32
CA SER A 26 2.23 9.84 -10.68
C SER A 26 0.91 9.15 -10.33
N ALA A 27 0.41 8.27 -11.22
CA ALA A 27 -0.80 7.51 -10.96
C ALA A 27 -0.63 6.59 -9.74
N PHE A 28 0.50 5.86 -9.66
CA PHE A 28 0.81 5.03 -8.51
C PHE A 28 0.97 5.85 -7.21
N ALA A 29 1.78 6.92 -7.27
CA ALA A 29 2.10 7.74 -6.10
C ALA A 29 0.87 8.44 -5.52
N LEU A 30 0.03 9.04 -6.36
CA LEU A 30 -1.18 9.75 -5.91
C LEU A 30 -2.22 8.79 -5.34
N PHE A 31 -2.33 7.58 -5.89
CA PHE A 31 -3.23 6.56 -5.34
C PHE A 31 -2.77 6.10 -3.96
N VAL A 32 -1.49 5.77 -3.82
CA VAL A 32 -0.91 5.39 -2.52
C VAL A 32 -1.02 6.52 -1.50
N ASP A 33 -0.81 7.77 -1.91
CA ASP A 33 -0.96 8.91 -1.00
C ASP A 33 -2.41 9.09 -0.53
N THR A 34 -3.38 8.90 -1.42
CA THR A 34 -4.80 8.90 -1.04
C THR A 34 -5.11 7.82 0.00
N LEU A 35 -4.59 6.60 -0.20
CA LEU A 35 -4.75 5.53 0.79
C LEU A 35 -4.08 5.86 2.12
N ARG A 36 -2.88 6.45 2.08
CA ARG A 36 -2.15 6.87 3.29
C ARG A 36 -2.96 7.89 4.09
N LEU A 37 -3.54 8.89 3.43
CA LEU A 37 -4.37 9.91 4.06
C LEU A 37 -5.65 9.32 4.65
N ALA A 38 -6.35 8.48 3.89
CA ALA A 38 -7.57 7.82 4.33
C ALA A 38 -7.34 6.78 5.44
N SER A 39 -6.12 6.25 5.54
CA SER A 39 -5.73 5.24 6.51
C SER A 39 -5.32 5.80 7.86
N ASP A 40 -5.23 7.12 8.02
CA ASP A 40 -4.72 7.77 9.22
C ASP A 40 -5.83 8.50 10.00
N GLU A 41 -5.60 8.74 11.28
CA GLU A 41 -6.50 9.51 12.15
C GLU A 41 -5.89 10.86 12.59
N ALA A 42 -4.56 11.04 12.47
CA ALA A 42 -3.87 12.18 13.07
C ALA A 42 -2.67 12.70 12.25
N ASP A 43 -2.67 12.49 10.93
CA ASP A 43 -1.62 12.95 10.00
C ASP A 43 -0.19 12.51 10.40
N ARG A 44 -0.06 11.35 11.03
CA ARG A 44 1.21 10.69 11.37
C ARG A 44 1.70 9.74 10.29
N SER A 45 1.07 9.74 9.12
CA SER A 45 1.27 8.76 8.05
C SER A 45 1.04 7.31 8.51
N GLY A 46 0.07 7.12 9.41
CA GLY A 46 -0.26 5.81 9.99
C GLY A 46 -1.00 4.90 9.00
N ARG A 47 -0.63 3.62 8.97
CA ARG A 47 -1.34 2.56 8.23
C ARG A 47 -2.39 1.86 9.11
N ILE A 48 -3.31 2.64 9.68
CA ILE A 48 -4.29 2.19 10.69
C ILE A 48 -5.45 1.44 10.02
N PHE A 49 -6.16 2.07 9.08
CA PHE A 49 -7.34 1.49 8.41
C PHE A 49 -7.07 0.77 7.09
N ALA A 50 -5.93 1.04 6.46
CA ALA A 50 -5.47 0.36 5.26
C ALA A 50 -3.98 0.04 5.32
N ASP A 51 -3.59 -1.02 4.61
CA ASP A 51 -2.19 -1.35 4.38
C ASP A 51 -2.01 -1.84 2.95
N TRP A 52 -0.81 -1.67 2.42
CA TRP A 52 -0.53 -1.98 1.03
C TRP A 52 0.89 -2.47 0.81
N GLN A 53 1.05 -3.31 -0.19
CA GLN A 53 2.32 -3.87 -0.62
C GLN A 53 2.47 -3.72 -2.13
N VAL A 54 3.70 -3.50 -2.60
CA VAL A 54 4.04 -3.67 -4.01
C VAL A 54 4.42 -5.13 -4.21
N LEU A 55 3.57 -5.87 -4.92
CA LEU A 55 3.72 -7.29 -5.15
C LEU A 55 4.46 -7.54 -6.47
N ALA A 56 5.42 -8.46 -6.45
CA ALA A 56 6.09 -8.90 -7.67
C ALA A 56 6.50 -10.38 -7.57
N SER A 57 6.70 -11.02 -8.71
CA SER A 57 7.27 -12.39 -8.77
C SER A 57 8.80 -12.40 -8.75
N THR A 58 9.44 -11.23 -8.64
CA THR A 58 10.88 -11.04 -8.68
C THR A 58 11.30 -9.93 -7.73
N ARG A 59 12.56 -9.92 -7.29
CA ARG A 59 13.13 -8.86 -6.45
C ARG A 59 13.78 -7.73 -7.25
N HIS A 60 13.77 -7.81 -8.58
CA HIS A 60 14.27 -6.73 -9.41
C HIS A 60 13.41 -5.46 -9.23
N LEU A 61 14.08 -4.32 -9.32
CA LEU A 61 13.39 -3.03 -9.29
C LEU A 61 12.49 -2.87 -10.52
N ILE A 62 11.31 -2.28 -10.31
CA ILE A 62 10.34 -2.01 -11.37
C ILE A 62 10.50 -0.55 -11.78
N THR A 63 10.91 -0.33 -13.03
CA THR A 63 11.12 1.01 -13.58
C THR A 63 9.81 1.61 -14.07
N SER A 64 9.49 2.80 -13.57
CA SER A 64 8.36 3.62 -14.04
C SER A 64 8.64 4.27 -15.41
N SER A 65 7.63 4.88 -16.02
CA SER A 65 7.74 5.56 -17.31
C SER A 65 8.76 6.71 -17.32
N CYS A 66 9.05 7.31 -16.17
CA CYS A 66 10.03 8.40 -16.03
C CYS A 66 11.40 7.94 -15.51
N GLY A 67 11.65 6.63 -15.42
CA GLY A 67 12.94 6.08 -15.03
C GLY A 67 13.16 5.91 -13.53
N VAL A 68 12.26 6.42 -12.67
CA VAL A 68 12.30 6.15 -11.22
C VAL A 68 11.98 4.69 -10.97
N GLN A 69 12.75 4.05 -10.10
CA GLN A 69 12.67 2.64 -9.79
C GLN A 69 12.00 2.40 -8.43
N VAL A 70 11.13 1.40 -8.38
CA VAL A 70 10.42 0.99 -7.15
C VAL A 70 10.81 -0.44 -6.81
N ALA A 71 11.17 -0.68 -5.55
CA ALA A 71 11.43 -2.01 -5.04
C ALA A 71 10.11 -2.72 -4.69
N PRO A 72 9.93 -3.99 -5.08
CA PRO A 72 8.86 -4.82 -4.53
C PRO A 72 9.01 -4.96 -3.02
N THR A 73 7.89 -4.97 -2.31
CA THR A 73 7.88 -5.10 -0.84
C THR A 73 7.39 -6.48 -0.38
N SER A 74 6.78 -7.25 -1.28
CA SER A 74 6.35 -8.62 -1.04
C SER A 74 6.36 -9.44 -2.34
N ASP A 75 6.46 -10.76 -2.21
CA ASP A 75 6.17 -11.69 -3.30
C ASP A 75 4.66 -11.69 -3.64
N LEU A 76 4.27 -12.29 -4.76
CA LEU A 76 2.85 -12.54 -5.08
C LEU A 76 2.26 -13.48 -4.03
N VAL A 77 1.20 -13.04 -3.35
CA VAL A 77 0.51 -13.78 -2.28
C VAL A 77 -0.96 -14.02 -2.64
N ASP A 78 -1.57 -14.99 -1.97
CA ASP A 78 -3.01 -15.28 -2.10
C ASP A 78 -3.83 -14.06 -1.63
N PRO A 79 -4.81 -13.58 -2.43
CA PRO A 79 -5.67 -12.46 -2.04
C PRO A 79 -6.82 -12.84 -1.09
N SER A 80 -7.01 -14.13 -0.76
CA SER A 80 -8.08 -14.63 0.12
C SER A 80 -7.80 -14.52 1.62
#